data_AF-A0A8H2ZX13-F1
#
_entry.id   AF-A0A8H2ZX13-F1
#
_cell.length_a   1.000
_cell.length_b   1.000
_cell.length_c   1.000
_cell.angle_alpha   90.00
_cell.angle_beta   90.00
_cell.angle_gamma   90.00
#
_symmetry.space_group_name_H-M   'P 1'
#
loop_
_entity.id
_entity.type
_entity.pdbx_description
1 polymer ?
#
loop_
_entity_poly.entity_id
_entity_poly.type
_entity_poly.pdbx_seq_one_letter_code
_entity_poly.pdbx_strand_id
1 'polypeptide(L)'
;MTSTSEASHSRSLIVQIATYNTNLQGSQGTPQDLVDWLAPTLSASHFREPPDIVAVGFQELLPLHLGLTGLSKGVVASRDELLRSQIEKHNSSSGEHVAYTLVAKAVNVGVALLIYARDHGVGQRICDVQTAWTGFGPAWVGNKGAVGIRFRISSEFGAGGGEIMTFVCAHLTAHVHNMKSRLRDWEHMVKTLLFANTSRESTIADSSIYATSHLFVLGDTNSRLDVPMSDNGPLTHDEVVAQISTPEGRERAKNWDQLRREISLGNTFHGLREGEFWEFPPSYKYTIGEVDTFSQKRLPAWTDRILYTTYLDSPATPEASYIIPMLYTTVPSYTTSDHKPVVALLRVPSAAASSLTPMLRHYGNLPFQPAYYPALIKKYVGKLLGWVLGWFWCALWFIGAGHAGVGLGNFIVGAGAAAWWKVRWFGTN
;
A
#
# COMPACT_ATOMS: atom_id res chain seq x y z
N MET A 1 -36.12 39.63 -13.36
CA MET A 1 -36.12 38.52 -12.39
C MET A 1 -35.98 37.22 -13.16
N THR A 2 -34.75 36.72 -13.26
CA THR A 2 -34.46 35.40 -13.84
C THR A 2 -33.44 34.78 -12.91
N SER A 3 -33.95 34.00 -11.95
CA SER A 3 -33.16 33.17 -11.06
C SER A 3 -32.54 32.04 -11.87
N THR A 4 -31.28 32.19 -12.23
CA THR A 4 -30.44 31.06 -12.61
C THR A 4 -30.30 30.17 -11.38
N SER A 5 -30.94 29.01 -11.41
CA SER A 5 -30.76 27.97 -10.40
C SER A 5 -29.28 27.60 -10.35
N GLU A 6 -28.64 27.83 -9.20
CA GLU A 6 -27.35 27.24 -8.88
C GLU A 6 -27.49 25.72 -9.01
N ALA A 7 -26.94 25.16 -10.09
CA ALA A 7 -26.75 23.72 -10.19
C ALA A 7 -25.88 23.31 -8.99
N SER A 8 -26.41 22.42 -8.14
CA SER A 8 -25.71 21.91 -6.96
C SER A 8 -24.37 21.33 -7.41
N HIS A 9 -23.28 22.04 -7.11
CA HIS A 9 -21.95 21.52 -7.37
C HIS A 9 -21.77 20.29 -6.46
N SER A 10 -21.58 19.11 -7.06
CA SER A 10 -21.24 17.91 -6.29
C SER A 10 -20.00 18.20 -5.45
N ARG A 11 -20.14 18.03 -4.14
CA ARG A 11 -19.06 18.33 -3.18
C ARG A 11 -17.88 17.39 -3.43
N SER A 12 -16.68 17.93 -3.58
CA SER A 12 -15.45 17.13 -3.68
C SER A 12 -15.27 16.24 -2.46
N LEU A 13 -14.79 15.02 -2.65
CA LEU A 13 -14.50 14.09 -1.56
C LEU A 13 -13.13 14.39 -0.95
N ILE A 14 -13.03 14.28 0.37
CA ILE A 14 -11.75 14.31 1.08
C ILE A 14 -11.32 12.88 1.37
N VAL A 15 -10.20 12.45 0.81
CA VAL A 15 -9.66 11.10 0.96
C VAL A 15 -8.30 11.17 1.63
N GLN A 16 -8.18 10.56 2.81
CA GLN A 16 -6.91 10.38 3.50
C GLN A 16 -6.34 9.01 3.18
N ILE A 17 -5.07 8.96 2.78
CA ILE A 17 -4.36 7.73 2.45
C ILE A 17 -3.08 7.67 3.26
N ALA A 18 -2.84 6.53 3.89
CA ALA A 18 -1.66 6.28 4.69
C ALA A 18 -1.00 4.96 4.27
N THR A 19 0.33 4.92 4.21
CA THR A 19 1.08 3.68 3.99
C THR A 19 2.22 3.55 4.99
N TYR A 20 2.43 2.33 5.48
CA TYR A 20 3.50 2.07 6.45
C TYR A 20 4.04 0.63 6.39
N ASN A 21 5.35 0.50 6.15
CA ASN A 21 6.07 -0.75 6.31
C ASN A 21 6.48 -0.94 7.79
N THR A 22 5.93 -1.97 8.44
CA THR A 22 6.11 -2.19 9.88
C THR A 22 7.37 -3.01 10.23
N ASN A 23 8.16 -3.45 9.24
CA ASN A 23 9.36 -4.25 9.43
C ASN A 23 9.13 -5.48 10.35
N LEU A 24 8.03 -6.20 10.09
CA LEU A 24 7.57 -7.39 10.81
C LEU A 24 7.20 -7.13 12.29
N GLN A 25 7.15 -5.87 12.73
CA GLN A 25 6.86 -5.49 14.12
C GLN A 25 5.37 -5.34 14.44
N GLY A 26 4.45 -5.51 13.48
CA GLY A 26 3.02 -5.26 13.73
C GLY A 26 2.36 -6.17 14.78
N SER A 27 3.04 -7.24 15.24
CA SER A 27 2.60 -8.08 16.36
C SER A 27 3.01 -7.58 17.76
N GLN A 28 4.01 -6.69 17.84
CA GLN A 28 4.55 -6.20 19.12
C GLN A 28 3.64 -5.18 19.80
N GLY A 29 2.51 -4.82 19.17
CA GLY A 29 1.60 -3.78 19.66
C GLY A 29 2.30 -2.43 19.64
N THR A 30 2.10 -1.64 18.59
CA THR A 30 2.74 -0.32 18.46
C THR A 30 2.42 0.55 19.69
N PRO A 31 3.37 0.82 20.61
CA PRO A 31 3.11 1.59 21.82
C PRO A 31 2.95 3.08 21.52
N GLN A 32 3.42 3.51 20.34
CA GLN A 32 3.27 4.87 19.84
C GLN A 32 1.85 5.07 19.32
N ASP A 33 1.19 6.11 19.85
CA ASP A 33 -0.18 6.47 19.51
C ASP A 33 -0.27 6.69 17.98
N LEU A 34 -1.10 5.90 17.28
CA LEU A 34 -1.33 6.05 15.82
C LEU A 34 -2.01 7.40 15.48
N VAL A 35 -2.28 8.22 16.50
CA VAL A 35 -2.86 9.57 16.42
C VAL A 35 -2.07 10.48 15.50
N ASP A 36 -0.74 10.51 15.63
CA ASP A 36 0.11 11.37 14.79
C ASP A 36 0.11 10.93 13.31
N TRP A 37 -0.16 9.65 13.07
CA TRP A 37 -0.14 9.05 11.74
C TRP A 37 -1.46 9.20 10.98
N LEU A 38 -2.60 9.23 11.68
CA LEU A 38 -3.92 9.41 11.09
C LEU A 38 -4.42 10.85 11.18
N ALA A 39 -3.69 11.73 11.86
CA ALA A 39 -3.94 13.16 11.82
C ALA A 39 -3.37 13.77 10.53
N PRO A 40 -4.15 14.51 9.74
CA PRO A 40 -3.60 15.51 8.85
C PRO A 40 -3.13 16.71 9.71
N THR A 41 -2.11 16.49 10.53
CA THR A 41 -1.31 17.52 11.25
C THR A 41 -2.06 18.81 11.60
N LEU A 42 -2.77 18.79 12.74
CA LEU A 42 -3.57 19.85 13.38
C LEU A 42 -2.90 21.24 13.59
N SER A 43 -1.75 21.53 12.98
CA SER A 43 -1.12 22.85 12.95
C SER A 43 -0.63 23.30 11.57
N ALA A 44 -0.55 22.43 10.56
CA ALA A 44 0.09 22.73 9.27
C ALA A 44 -0.88 23.13 8.16
N SER A 45 -2.13 22.67 8.21
CA SER A 45 -3.16 23.05 7.24
C SER A 45 -4.37 23.64 7.95
N HIS A 46 -4.87 24.78 7.50
CA HIS A 46 -6.08 25.42 8.03
C HIS A 46 -7.37 24.60 7.76
N PHE A 47 -7.26 23.31 7.43
CA PHE A 47 -8.34 22.43 7.04
C PHE A 47 -8.87 21.67 8.26
N ARG A 48 -10.14 21.93 8.63
CA ARG A 48 -10.78 21.39 9.83
C ARG A 48 -11.81 20.30 9.56
N GLU A 49 -12.01 19.89 8.31
CA GLU A 49 -13.06 18.94 7.99
C GLU A 49 -12.56 17.48 8.04
N PRO A 50 -13.28 16.58 8.72
CA PRO A 50 -12.98 15.15 8.72
C PRO A 50 -12.96 14.55 7.30
N PRO A 51 -12.02 13.63 6.99
CA PRO A 51 -12.02 12.93 5.70
C PRO A 51 -13.30 12.12 5.48
N ASP A 52 -13.79 12.09 4.24
CA ASP A 52 -14.89 11.21 3.86
C ASP A 52 -14.45 9.74 3.85
N ILE A 53 -13.22 9.47 3.42
CA ILE A 53 -12.65 8.13 3.30
C ILE A 53 -11.24 8.14 3.90
N VAL A 54 -10.91 7.12 4.68
CA VAL A 54 -9.56 6.87 5.20
C VAL A 54 -9.09 5.50 4.74
N ALA A 55 -7.99 5.44 4.01
CA ALA A 55 -7.37 4.21 3.53
C ALA A 55 -5.99 4.01 4.16
N VAL A 56 -5.77 2.88 4.81
CA VAL A 56 -4.53 2.58 5.54
C VAL A 56 -3.92 1.29 5.00
N GLY A 57 -2.78 1.41 4.33
CA GLY A 57 -1.97 0.32 3.80
C GLY A 57 -0.82 -0.03 4.74
N PHE A 58 -0.59 -1.33 4.93
CA PHE A 58 0.56 -1.86 5.67
C PHE A 58 1.37 -2.81 4.81
N GLN A 59 2.68 -2.81 5.03
CA GLN A 59 3.60 -3.82 4.52
C GLN A 59 4.37 -4.42 5.68
N GLU A 60 4.80 -5.67 5.52
CA GLU A 60 5.46 -6.44 6.58
C GLU A 60 4.70 -6.37 7.92
N LEU A 61 3.37 -6.36 7.89
CA LEU A 61 2.53 -6.18 9.09
C LEU A 61 2.73 -7.31 10.11
N LEU A 62 3.12 -8.49 9.65
CA LEU A 62 3.16 -9.72 10.44
C LEU A 62 4.50 -10.40 10.31
N PRO A 63 4.98 -11.06 11.37
CA PRO A 63 6.02 -12.07 11.25
C PRO A 63 5.69 -13.03 10.11
N LEU A 64 6.70 -13.32 9.28
CA LEU A 64 6.48 -13.96 7.99
C LEU A 64 5.77 -15.32 8.12
N HIS A 65 6.11 -16.11 9.15
CA HIS A 65 5.46 -17.40 9.42
C HIS A 65 3.95 -17.26 9.71
N LEU A 66 3.51 -16.23 10.44
CA LEU A 66 2.08 -15.97 10.69
C LEU A 66 1.38 -15.47 9.42
N GLY A 67 2.04 -14.59 8.67
CA GLY A 67 1.52 -14.10 7.39
C GLY A 67 1.32 -15.24 6.38
N LEU A 68 2.30 -16.12 6.26
CA LEU A 68 2.29 -17.25 5.31
C LEU A 68 1.26 -18.33 5.68
N THR A 69 1.05 -18.59 6.97
CA THR A 69 0.04 -19.56 7.44
C THR A 69 -1.39 -19.02 7.40
N GLY A 70 -1.58 -17.71 7.23
CA GLY A 70 -2.89 -17.05 7.27
C GLY A 70 -3.42 -16.84 8.69
N LEU A 71 -2.56 -16.96 9.71
CA LEU A 71 -2.88 -16.68 11.12
C LEU A 71 -2.83 -15.17 11.42
N SER A 72 -3.34 -14.35 10.50
CA SER A 72 -3.31 -12.89 10.54
C SER A 72 -4.52 -12.25 11.24
N LYS A 73 -5.60 -13.02 11.45
CA LYS A 73 -6.91 -12.49 11.88
C LYS A 73 -6.86 -11.65 13.15
N GLY A 74 -6.19 -12.13 14.19
CA GLY A 74 -6.13 -11.44 15.49
C GLY A 74 -5.41 -10.09 15.41
N VAL A 75 -4.25 -10.04 14.76
CA VAL A 75 -3.49 -8.80 14.58
C VAL A 75 -4.28 -7.81 13.73
N VAL A 76 -4.87 -8.27 12.62
CA VAL A 76 -5.66 -7.40 11.73
C VAL A 76 -6.90 -6.84 12.45
N ALA A 77 -7.57 -7.63 13.28
CA ALA A 77 -8.70 -7.15 14.10
C ALA A 77 -8.26 -6.11 15.15
N SER A 78 -7.12 -6.35 15.82
CA SER A 78 -6.54 -5.36 16.74
C SER A 78 -6.14 -4.07 16.04
N ARG A 79 -5.59 -4.15 14.82
CA ARG A 79 -5.27 -2.96 14.00
C ARG A 79 -6.51 -2.20 13.59
N ASP A 80 -7.56 -2.90 13.20
CA ASP A 80 -8.87 -2.34 12.83
C ASP A 80 -9.49 -1.53 13.98
N GLU A 81 -9.57 -2.15 15.16
CA GLU A 81 -10.06 -1.49 16.37
C GLU A 81 -9.22 -0.25 16.74
N LEU A 82 -7.89 -0.38 16.74
CA LEU A 82 -7.01 0.73 17.06
C LEU A 82 -7.14 1.87 16.04
N LEU A 83 -7.06 1.58 14.74
CA LEU A 83 -7.18 2.61 13.70
C LEU A 83 -8.52 3.35 13.79
N ARG A 84 -9.63 2.61 13.87
CA ARG A 84 -10.97 3.21 13.95
C ARG A 84 -11.09 4.09 15.19
N SER A 85 -10.68 3.60 16.37
CA SER A 85 -10.74 4.39 17.60
C SER A 85 -9.93 5.70 17.50
N GLN A 86 -8.77 5.68 16.84
CA GLN A 86 -7.94 6.88 16.69
C GLN A 86 -8.47 7.84 15.63
N ILE A 87 -9.00 7.34 14.51
CA ILE A 87 -9.66 8.17 13.49
C ILE A 87 -10.84 8.92 14.11
N GLU A 88 -11.72 8.21 14.84
CA GLU A 88 -12.91 8.79 15.47
C GLU A 88 -12.53 9.78 16.57
N LYS A 89 -11.57 9.43 17.45
CA LYS A 89 -11.05 10.31 18.50
C LYS A 89 -10.45 11.59 17.93
N HIS A 90 -9.75 11.51 16.80
CA HIS A 90 -9.08 12.67 16.19
C HIS A 90 -10.08 13.62 15.51
N ASN A 91 -11.07 13.07 14.81
CA ASN A 91 -12.02 13.86 14.04
C ASN A 91 -13.21 14.36 14.87
N SER A 92 -13.42 13.79 16.06
CA SER A 92 -14.44 14.27 17.00
C SER A 92 -13.93 15.46 17.82
N SER A 93 -14.70 16.54 17.85
CA SER A 93 -14.41 17.73 18.67
C SER A 93 -15.43 17.87 19.81
N SER A 94 -15.21 18.80 20.75
CA SER A 94 -16.15 19.04 21.87
C SER A 94 -17.52 19.49 21.34
N GLY A 95 -18.43 18.53 21.12
CA GLY A 95 -19.80 18.76 20.66
C GLY A 95 -20.21 18.00 19.39
N GLU A 96 -19.27 17.44 18.63
CA GLU A 96 -19.56 16.71 17.38
C GLU A 96 -18.76 15.40 17.33
N HIS A 97 -19.47 14.28 17.37
CA HIS A 97 -18.89 12.93 17.25
C HIS A 97 -18.88 12.50 15.80
N VAL A 98 -17.70 12.16 15.27
CA VAL A 98 -17.53 11.68 13.90
C VAL A 98 -17.24 10.18 13.94
N ALA A 99 -18.17 9.40 13.40
CA ALA A 99 -18.09 7.94 13.34
C ALA A 99 -17.64 7.44 11.96
N TYR A 100 -16.92 6.32 11.96
CA TYR A 100 -16.42 5.68 10.75
C TYR A 100 -16.72 4.18 10.73
N THR A 101 -17.24 3.71 9.60
CA THR A 101 -17.49 2.30 9.31
C THR A 101 -16.34 1.71 8.51
N LEU A 102 -15.87 0.52 8.89
CA LEU A 102 -14.98 -0.28 8.07
C LEU A 102 -15.71 -0.74 6.79
N VAL A 103 -15.30 -0.21 5.64
CA VAL A 103 -15.81 -0.60 4.33
C VAL A 103 -15.34 -2.00 3.97
N ALA A 104 -14.02 -2.22 4.05
CA ALA A 104 -13.41 -3.52 3.80
C ALA A 104 -11.98 -3.57 4.33
N LYS A 105 -11.49 -4.80 4.48
CA LYS A 105 -10.09 -5.10 4.70
C LYS A 105 -9.62 -6.22 3.78
N ALA A 106 -8.44 -6.06 3.20
CA ALA A 106 -7.81 -7.05 2.33
C ALA A 106 -6.41 -7.34 2.83
N VAL A 107 -6.04 -8.63 2.93
CA VAL A 107 -4.75 -9.07 3.50
C VAL A 107 -4.18 -10.20 2.66
N ASN A 108 -2.90 -10.08 2.30
CA ASN A 108 -2.12 -11.14 1.68
C ASN A 108 -0.73 -11.19 2.32
N VAL A 109 -0.47 -12.24 3.11
CA VAL A 109 0.76 -12.41 3.90
C VAL A 109 1.00 -11.20 4.81
N GLY A 110 1.99 -10.36 4.52
CA GLY A 110 2.34 -9.17 5.31
C GLY A 110 1.79 -7.86 4.73
N VAL A 111 1.09 -7.91 3.59
CA VAL A 111 0.49 -6.73 2.95
C VAL A 111 -0.98 -6.66 3.37
N ALA A 112 -1.41 -5.52 3.91
CA ALA A 112 -2.79 -5.29 4.32
C ALA A 112 -3.28 -3.92 3.86
N LEU A 113 -4.58 -3.81 3.60
CA LEU A 113 -5.26 -2.55 3.29
C LEU A 113 -6.59 -2.54 4.04
N LEU A 114 -6.84 -1.48 4.80
CA LEU A 114 -8.09 -1.25 5.52
C LEU A 114 -8.68 0.08 5.04
N ILE A 115 -9.97 0.11 4.73
CA ILE A 115 -10.66 1.33 4.29
C ILE A 115 -11.83 1.59 5.21
N TYR A 116 -11.91 2.83 5.69
CA TYR A 116 -12.99 3.35 6.51
C TYR A 116 -13.70 4.47 5.75
N ALA A 117 -14.99 4.60 5.98
CA ALA A 117 -15.81 5.65 5.41
C ALA A 117 -16.59 6.34 6.52
N ARG A 118 -16.70 7.68 6.43
CA ARG A 118 -17.49 8.47 7.36
C ARG A 118 -18.96 8.04 7.28
N ASP A 119 -19.54 7.70 8.43
CA ASP A 119 -20.87 7.09 8.52
C ASP A 119 -21.96 7.99 7.93
N HIS A 120 -21.96 9.25 8.34
CA HIS A 120 -22.83 10.28 7.77
C HIS A 120 -22.22 10.79 6.46
N GLY A 121 -22.89 10.48 5.34
CA GLY A 121 -22.47 10.90 4.01
C GLY A 121 -22.05 9.71 3.13
N VAL A 122 -20.76 9.58 2.85
CA VAL A 122 -20.26 8.60 1.87
C VAL A 122 -20.51 7.15 2.30
N GLY A 123 -20.41 6.83 3.60
CA GLY A 123 -20.58 5.48 4.12
C GLY A 123 -21.94 4.85 3.75
N GLN A 124 -23.01 5.65 3.76
CA GLN A 124 -24.37 5.21 3.40
C GLN A 124 -24.56 4.93 1.91
N ARG A 125 -23.66 5.44 1.05
CA ARG A 125 -23.75 5.31 -0.40
C ARG A 125 -22.81 4.25 -0.97
N ILE A 126 -21.92 3.68 -0.16
CA ILE A 126 -20.98 2.66 -0.58
C ILE A 126 -21.70 1.34 -0.88
N CYS A 127 -21.42 0.79 -2.05
CA CYS A 127 -21.95 -0.49 -2.54
C CYS A 127 -20.90 -1.22 -3.38
N ASP A 128 -21.22 -2.45 -3.82
CA ASP A 128 -20.35 -3.28 -4.68
C ASP A 128 -18.91 -3.44 -4.17
N VAL A 129 -18.78 -3.66 -2.86
CA VAL A 129 -17.47 -3.80 -2.21
C VAL A 129 -16.81 -5.11 -2.62
N GLN A 130 -15.58 -5.02 -3.11
CA GLN A 130 -14.79 -6.14 -3.60
C GLN A 130 -13.35 -6.05 -3.10
N THR A 131 -12.74 -7.21 -2.88
CA THR A 131 -11.32 -7.30 -2.52
C THR A 131 -10.58 -8.21 -3.50
N ALA A 132 -9.37 -7.83 -3.87
CA ALA A 132 -8.48 -8.62 -4.71
C ALA A 132 -7.09 -8.73 -4.07
N TRP A 133 -6.30 -9.69 -4.51
CA TRP A 133 -4.90 -9.83 -4.11
C TRP A 133 -4.08 -10.52 -5.19
N THR A 134 -2.78 -10.27 -5.19
CA THR A 134 -1.79 -10.97 -6.02
C THR A 134 -0.45 -11.09 -5.29
N GLY A 135 0.35 -12.09 -5.64
CA GLY A 135 1.69 -12.33 -5.11
C GLY A 135 2.70 -12.46 -6.23
N PHE A 136 3.82 -11.76 -6.11
CA PHE A 136 4.90 -11.75 -7.09
C PHE A 136 6.29 -11.91 -6.44
N GLY A 137 6.35 -12.35 -5.20
CA GLY A 137 7.61 -12.80 -4.59
C GLY A 137 8.21 -14.01 -5.32
N PRO A 138 9.39 -14.49 -4.89
CA PRO A 138 9.99 -15.72 -5.42
C PRO A 138 8.97 -16.87 -5.41
N ALA A 139 8.83 -17.55 -6.55
CA ALA A 139 7.79 -18.59 -6.76
C ALA A 139 6.34 -18.10 -6.50
N TRP A 140 6.06 -16.82 -6.75
CA TRP A 140 4.74 -16.17 -6.58
C TRP A 140 4.24 -16.13 -5.13
N VAL A 141 5.12 -16.33 -4.15
CA VAL A 141 4.78 -16.24 -2.73
C VAL A 141 4.40 -14.78 -2.39
N GLY A 142 3.38 -14.62 -1.54
CA GLY A 142 2.77 -13.31 -1.26
C GLY A 142 3.56 -12.37 -0.35
N ASN A 143 4.80 -12.71 0.04
CA ASN A 143 5.63 -11.82 0.86
C ASN A 143 6.00 -10.51 0.13
N LYS A 144 6.02 -10.56 -1.20
CA LYS A 144 5.95 -9.42 -2.10
C LYS A 144 4.68 -9.59 -2.95
N GLY A 145 3.89 -8.55 -3.06
CA GLY A 145 2.55 -8.67 -3.59
C GLY A 145 1.75 -7.39 -3.44
N ALA A 146 0.46 -7.48 -3.76
CA ALA A 146 -0.46 -6.40 -3.58
C ALA A 146 -1.84 -6.91 -3.14
N VAL A 147 -2.56 -6.06 -2.43
CA VAL A 147 -3.97 -6.22 -2.11
C VAL A 147 -4.73 -5.02 -2.66
N GLY A 148 -5.95 -5.24 -3.12
CA GLY A 148 -6.81 -4.20 -3.67
C GLY A 148 -8.19 -4.23 -3.02
N ILE A 149 -8.77 -3.05 -2.83
CA ILE A 149 -10.16 -2.87 -2.42
C ILE A 149 -10.82 -1.95 -3.45
N ARG A 150 -11.96 -2.40 -3.97
CA ARG A 150 -12.81 -1.66 -4.90
C ARG A 150 -14.19 -1.52 -4.29
N PHE A 151 -14.81 -0.37 -4.46
CA PHE A 151 -16.21 -0.16 -4.15
C PHE A 151 -16.77 0.95 -5.03
N ARG A 152 -18.10 1.03 -5.10
CA ARG A 152 -18.80 2.10 -5.80
C ARG A 152 -19.48 3.01 -4.79
N ILE A 153 -19.30 4.32 -4.96
CA ILE A 153 -20.09 5.34 -4.28
C ILE A 153 -21.30 5.61 -5.17
N SER A 154 -22.49 5.18 -4.74
CA SER A 154 -23.71 5.37 -5.51
C SER A 154 -24.07 6.85 -5.70
N SER A 155 -24.66 7.15 -6.85
CA SER A 155 -25.26 8.45 -7.11
C SER A 155 -26.45 8.69 -6.17
N GLU A 156 -26.67 9.94 -5.77
CA GLU A 156 -27.79 10.32 -4.90
C GLU A 156 -29.17 9.99 -5.50
N PHE A 157 -29.24 9.79 -6.82
CA PHE A 157 -30.48 9.51 -7.57
C PHE A 157 -30.75 8.01 -7.84
N GLY A 158 -29.98 7.09 -7.25
CA GLY A 158 -30.29 5.65 -7.25
C GLY A 158 -29.33 4.74 -8.04
N ALA A 159 -29.75 3.48 -8.20
CA ALA A 159 -28.90 2.29 -8.31
C ALA A 159 -28.05 2.12 -9.60
N GLY A 160 -28.24 2.95 -10.63
CA GLY A 160 -27.62 2.73 -11.95
C GLY A 160 -26.24 3.37 -12.19
N GLY A 161 -25.87 4.40 -11.41
CA GLY A 161 -24.64 5.18 -11.60
C GLY A 161 -23.76 5.28 -10.35
N GLY A 162 -22.81 6.21 -10.37
CA GLY A 162 -21.89 6.46 -9.26
C GLY A 162 -20.43 6.42 -9.68
N GLU A 163 -19.54 6.55 -8.70
CA GLU A 163 -18.10 6.57 -8.94
C GLU A 163 -17.44 5.32 -8.34
N ILE A 164 -16.62 4.64 -9.14
CA ILE A 164 -15.85 3.48 -8.69
C ILE A 164 -14.53 3.99 -8.10
N MET A 165 -14.29 3.62 -6.85
CA MET A 165 -13.08 3.89 -6.10
C MET A 165 -12.27 2.60 -6.03
N THR A 166 -11.03 2.61 -6.52
CA THR A 166 -10.11 1.47 -6.41
C THR A 166 -8.84 1.89 -5.68
N PHE A 167 -8.51 1.18 -4.60
CA PHE A 167 -7.30 1.38 -3.81
C PHE A 167 -6.46 0.11 -3.87
N VAL A 168 -5.15 0.26 -4.06
CA VAL A 168 -4.18 -0.85 -4.12
C VAL A 168 -3.02 -0.57 -3.17
N CYS A 169 -2.77 -1.48 -2.24
CA CYS A 169 -1.57 -1.46 -1.40
C CYS A 169 -0.57 -2.50 -1.93
N ALA A 170 0.63 -2.06 -2.31
CA ALA A 170 1.66 -2.89 -2.90
C ALA A 170 2.93 -2.96 -2.03
N HIS A 171 3.67 -4.06 -2.15
CA HIS A 171 5.00 -4.24 -1.59
C HIS A 171 5.89 -4.86 -2.66
N LEU A 172 6.66 -4.01 -3.35
CA LEU A 172 7.47 -4.38 -4.52
C LEU A 172 8.84 -4.94 -4.14
N THR A 173 9.52 -5.58 -5.10
CA THR A 173 10.83 -6.21 -4.89
C THR A 173 11.88 -5.23 -4.34
N ALA A 174 12.53 -5.63 -3.25
CA ALA A 174 13.54 -4.85 -2.55
C ALA A 174 14.91 -4.81 -3.25
N HIS A 175 15.79 -3.95 -2.74
CA HIS A 175 17.19 -3.71 -3.15
C HIS A 175 17.38 -2.81 -4.38
N VAL A 176 18.45 -2.00 -4.33
CA VAL A 176 18.76 -0.96 -5.33
C VAL A 176 18.89 -1.50 -6.74
N HIS A 177 19.57 -2.63 -6.93
CA HIS A 177 19.81 -3.24 -8.25
C HIS A 177 18.59 -3.94 -8.87
N ASN A 178 17.48 -4.09 -8.13
CA ASN A 178 16.30 -4.85 -8.58
C ASN A 178 15.25 -3.98 -9.29
N MET A 179 15.66 -2.90 -9.95
CA MET A 179 14.73 -2.02 -10.67
C MET A 179 13.91 -2.77 -11.73
N LYS A 180 14.57 -3.59 -12.56
CA LYS A 180 13.87 -4.43 -13.56
C LYS A 180 12.89 -5.41 -12.93
N SER A 181 13.13 -5.88 -11.71
CA SER A 181 12.17 -6.73 -10.99
C SER A 181 10.97 -5.92 -10.52
N ARG A 182 11.14 -4.70 -10.00
CA ARG A 182 10.03 -3.80 -9.64
C ARG A 182 9.14 -3.44 -10.84
N LEU A 183 9.72 -3.23 -12.03
CA LEU A 183 8.95 -3.02 -13.27
C LEU A 183 8.09 -4.25 -13.62
N ARG A 184 8.67 -5.46 -13.51
CA ARG A 184 7.94 -6.72 -13.72
C ARG A 184 6.86 -6.97 -12.66
N ASP A 185 7.11 -6.56 -11.41
CA ASP A 185 6.13 -6.66 -10.32
C ASP A 185 4.91 -5.78 -10.63
N TRP A 186 5.14 -4.55 -11.09
CA TRP A 186 4.08 -3.64 -11.53
C TRP A 186 3.27 -4.23 -12.70
N GLU A 187 3.95 -4.69 -13.77
CA GLU A 187 3.29 -5.36 -14.89
C GLU A 187 2.46 -6.56 -14.41
N HIS A 188 3.05 -7.42 -13.58
CA HIS A 188 2.37 -8.58 -13.03
C HIS A 188 1.14 -8.16 -12.22
N MET A 189 1.26 -7.15 -11.37
CA MET A 189 0.16 -6.65 -10.56
C MET A 189 -1.00 -6.17 -11.43
N VAL A 190 -0.75 -5.35 -12.44
CA VAL A 190 -1.80 -4.86 -13.37
C VAL A 190 -2.50 -6.03 -14.08
N LYS A 191 -1.75 -7.08 -14.45
CA LYS A 191 -2.30 -8.25 -15.15
C LYS A 191 -3.08 -9.20 -14.25
N THR A 192 -2.84 -9.21 -12.94
CA THR A 192 -3.24 -10.32 -12.05
C THR A 192 -4.04 -9.90 -10.81
N LEU A 193 -3.95 -8.64 -10.39
CA LEU A 193 -4.79 -8.08 -9.32
C LEU A 193 -6.17 -7.73 -9.90
N LEU A 194 -6.96 -8.78 -10.14
CA LEU A 194 -8.24 -8.68 -10.84
C LEU A 194 -9.41 -8.76 -9.86
N PHE A 195 -10.38 -7.87 -10.03
CA PHE A 195 -11.63 -7.82 -9.29
C PHE A 195 -12.69 -8.73 -9.95
N ALA A 196 -13.69 -9.15 -9.18
CA ALA A 196 -14.72 -10.05 -9.69
C ALA A 196 -15.68 -9.30 -10.62
N ASN A 197 -15.93 -9.88 -11.79
CA ASN A 197 -16.95 -9.42 -12.72
C ASN A 197 -18.34 -9.66 -12.13
N THR A 198 -19.16 -8.61 -12.02
CA THR A 198 -20.51 -8.68 -11.42
C THR A 198 -21.63 -8.87 -12.45
N SER A 199 -21.37 -8.56 -13.73
CA SER A 199 -22.35 -8.70 -14.82
C SER A 199 -21.92 -9.77 -15.82
N ARG A 200 -22.88 -10.48 -16.43
CA ARG A 200 -22.59 -11.46 -17.49
C ARG A 200 -22.05 -10.83 -18.78
N GLU A 201 -22.26 -9.54 -18.96
CA GLU A 201 -21.82 -8.75 -20.11
C GLU A 201 -20.42 -8.15 -19.91
N SER A 202 -19.87 -8.21 -18.69
CA SER A 202 -18.55 -7.65 -18.40
C SER A 202 -17.43 -8.45 -19.07
N THR A 203 -16.49 -7.72 -19.63
CA THR A 203 -15.29 -8.25 -20.26
C THR A 203 -14.22 -8.57 -19.21
N ILE A 204 -13.20 -9.33 -19.60
CA ILE A 204 -12.03 -9.54 -18.74
C ILE A 204 -11.34 -8.21 -18.39
N ALA A 205 -11.43 -7.23 -19.28
CA ALA A 205 -10.84 -5.93 -19.07
C ALA A 205 -11.42 -5.31 -17.78
N ASP A 206 -12.74 -5.42 -17.55
CA ASP A 206 -13.46 -4.74 -16.45
C ASP A 206 -13.00 -5.19 -15.05
N SER A 207 -12.31 -6.33 -14.99
CA SER A 207 -11.66 -6.83 -13.78
C SER A 207 -10.37 -6.08 -13.41
N SER A 208 -9.75 -5.34 -14.35
CA SER A 208 -8.50 -4.60 -14.16
C SER A 208 -8.64 -3.50 -13.12
N ILE A 209 -7.57 -3.22 -12.36
CA ILE A 209 -7.50 -2.08 -11.43
C ILE A 209 -7.81 -0.72 -12.08
N TYR A 210 -7.58 -0.60 -13.40
CA TYR A 210 -7.82 0.61 -14.15
C TYR A 210 -9.27 0.77 -14.65
N ALA A 211 -10.10 -0.27 -14.53
CA ALA A 211 -11.54 -0.18 -14.77
C ALA A 211 -12.21 0.49 -13.55
N THR A 212 -11.99 1.79 -13.39
CA THR A 212 -12.42 2.57 -12.22
C THR A 212 -12.63 4.04 -12.58
N SER A 213 -13.26 4.82 -11.70
CA SER A 213 -13.37 6.28 -11.82
C SER A 213 -12.14 6.96 -11.21
N HIS A 214 -11.72 6.46 -10.05
CA HIS A 214 -10.55 6.92 -9.30
C HIS A 214 -9.69 5.72 -8.92
N LEU A 215 -8.38 5.82 -9.14
CA LEU A 215 -7.40 4.79 -8.79
C LEU A 215 -6.37 5.40 -7.85
N PHE A 216 -6.12 4.72 -6.74
CA PHE A 216 -5.07 5.06 -5.78
C PHE A 216 -4.16 3.84 -5.60
N VAL A 217 -2.85 4.03 -5.74
CA VAL A 217 -1.84 3.02 -5.49
C VAL A 217 -0.90 3.54 -4.42
N LEU A 218 -0.85 2.83 -3.30
CA LEU A 218 -0.02 3.14 -2.15
C LEU A 218 0.88 1.95 -1.81
N GLY A 219 1.94 2.18 -1.04
CA GLY A 219 2.74 1.09 -0.49
C GLY A 219 4.24 1.32 -0.48
N ASP A 220 4.96 0.29 -0.07
CA ASP A 220 6.41 0.19 -0.20
C ASP A 220 6.75 -0.23 -1.64
N THR A 221 6.98 0.78 -2.47
CA THR A 221 7.46 0.62 -3.85
C THR A 221 8.89 0.12 -3.93
N ASN A 222 9.63 0.15 -2.81
CA ASN A 222 11.04 -0.16 -2.71
C ASN A 222 11.92 0.64 -3.69
N SER A 223 11.44 1.80 -4.18
CA SER A 223 12.24 2.75 -4.98
C SER A 223 13.49 3.17 -4.22
N ARG A 224 14.61 3.28 -4.93
CA ARG A 224 15.91 3.69 -4.37
C ARG A 224 16.46 4.87 -5.14
N LEU A 225 17.55 5.45 -4.64
CA LEU A 225 18.26 6.52 -5.31
C LEU A 225 19.39 5.94 -6.17
N ASP A 226 19.44 6.33 -7.44
CA ASP A 226 20.60 6.18 -8.30
C ASP A 226 21.47 7.44 -8.18
N VAL A 227 22.30 7.44 -7.14
CA VAL A 227 23.15 8.59 -6.81
C VAL A 227 24.19 8.82 -7.91
N PRO A 228 24.37 10.07 -8.38
CA PRO A 228 25.31 10.39 -9.44
C PRO A 228 26.76 10.21 -8.97
N MET A 229 27.64 10.01 -9.95
CA MET A 229 29.08 10.04 -9.73
C MET A 229 29.52 11.50 -9.55
N SER A 230 30.36 11.75 -8.55
CA SER A 230 31.11 13.01 -8.40
C SER A 230 32.52 12.83 -8.97
N ASP A 231 33.29 13.93 -9.06
CA ASP A 231 34.70 13.90 -9.48
C ASP A 231 35.58 12.98 -8.61
N ASN A 232 35.16 12.75 -7.35
CA ASN A 232 35.86 11.90 -6.38
C ASN A 232 35.25 10.48 -6.28
N GLY A 233 34.33 10.12 -7.17
CA GLY A 233 33.61 8.84 -7.16
C GLY A 233 32.15 8.94 -6.69
N PRO A 234 31.48 7.82 -6.39
CA PRO A 234 30.11 7.83 -5.87
C PRO A 234 30.04 8.58 -4.54
N LEU A 235 29.00 9.40 -4.35
CA LEU A 235 28.79 10.05 -3.05
C LEU A 235 28.70 9.00 -1.94
N THR A 236 29.36 9.28 -0.83
CA THR A 236 29.28 8.50 0.40
C THR A 236 27.89 8.62 1.04
N HIS A 237 27.60 7.73 1.98
CA HIS A 237 26.34 7.79 2.74
C HIS A 237 26.12 9.14 3.40
N ASP A 238 27.15 9.68 4.06
CA ASP A 238 27.03 10.91 4.84
C ASP A 238 26.89 12.15 3.94
N GLU A 239 27.51 12.15 2.76
CA GLU A 239 27.31 13.20 1.75
C GLU A 239 25.87 13.18 1.22
N VAL A 240 25.31 11.99 0.95
CA VAL A 240 23.91 11.84 0.54
C VAL A 240 22.99 12.36 1.64
N VAL A 241 23.20 11.95 2.90
CA VAL A 241 22.43 12.41 4.06
C VAL A 241 22.50 13.93 4.22
N ALA A 242 23.69 14.52 4.15
CA ALA A 242 23.88 15.96 4.26
C ALA A 242 23.10 16.71 3.16
N GLN A 243 23.09 16.20 1.93
CA GLN A 243 22.35 16.80 0.85
C GLN A 243 20.83 16.72 1.07
N ILE A 244 20.28 15.53 1.35
CA ILE A 244 18.82 15.35 1.51
C ILE A 244 18.26 15.96 2.82
N SER A 245 19.13 16.42 3.72
CA SER A 245 18.70 17.10 4.95
C SER A 245 18.11 18.49 4.67
N THR A 246 18.43 19.10 3.53
CA THR A 246 17.92 20.43 3.12
C THR A 246 16.81 20.32 2.07
N PRO A 247 15.79 21.21 2.07
CA PRO A 247 14.76 21.25 1.03
C PRO A 247 15.34 21.33 -0.39
N GLU A 248 16.32 22.20 -0.62
CA GLU A 248 16.94 22.41 -1.92
C GLU A 248 17.74 21.18 -2.35
N GLY A 249 18.39 20.51 -1.40
CA GLY A 249 19.11 19.26 -1.67
C GLY A 249 18.18 18.10 -1.98
N ARG A 250 17.01 18.01 -1.33
CA ARG A 250 15.96 17.04 -1.69
C ARG A 250 15.37 17.32 -3.07
N GLU A 251 15.12 18.59 -3.39
CA GLU A 251 14.62 18.97 -4.71
C GLU A 251 15.59 18.53 -5.82
N ARG A 252 16.90 18.65 -5.60
CA ARG A 252 17.91 18.11 -6.53
C ARG A 252 17.88 16.57 -6.56
N ALA A 253 17.85 15.94 -5.38
CA ALA A 253 17.89 14.49 -5.22
C ALA A 253 16.64 13.78 -5.75
N LYS A 254 15.50 14.47 -5.96
CA LYS A 254 14.31 13.90 -6.62
C LYS A 254 14.61 13.35 -8.01
N ASN A 255 15.63 13.90 -8.69
CA ASN A 255 16.08 13.42 -9.99
C ASN A 255 16.88 12.11 -9.93
N TRP A 256 17.30 11.69 -8.72
CA TRP A 256 17.98 10.42 -8.49
C TRP A 256 16.99 9.29 -8.19
N ASP A 257 15.74 9.61 -7.89
CA ASP A 257 14.71 8.64 -7.56
C ASP A 257 14.39 7.76 -8.77
N GLN A 258 14.60 6.45 -8.60
CA GLN A 258 14.38 5.48 -9.66
C GLN A 258 12.92 5.47 -10.12
N LEU A 259 11.96 5.48 -9.19
CA LEU A 259 10.54 5.39 -9.54
C LEU A 259 10.09 6.59 -10.37
N ARG A 260 10.40 7.82 -9.96
CA ARG A 260 10.08 9.04 -10.70
C ARG A 260 10.62 8.96 -12.14
N ARG A 261 11.87 8.53 -12.30
CA ARG A 261 12.46 8.37 -13.64
C ARG A 261 11.70 7.35 -14.47
N GLU A 262 11.42 6.16 -13.95
CA GLU A 262 10.71 5.13 -14.70
C GLU A 262 9.25 5.50 -15.04
N ILE A 263 8.59 6.31 -14.20
CA ILE A 263 7.28 6.89 -14.51
C ILE A 263 7.39 7.88 -15.67
N SER A 264 8.38 8.78 -15.64
CA SER A 264 8.58 9.75 -16.73
C SER A 264 8.93 9.10 -18.08
N LEU A 265 9.55 7.92 -18.04
CA LEU A 265 9.84 7.11 -19.22
C LEU A 265 8.64 6.28 -19.70
N GLY A 266 7.54 6.25 -18.94
CA GLY A 266 6.35 5.49 -19.27
C GLY A 266 6.51 3.98 -19.12
N ASN A 267 7.39 3.51 -18.21
CA ASN A 267 7.66 2.09 -18.00
C ASN A 267 6.80 1.47 -16.89
N THR A 268 6.24 2.29 -16.00
CA THR A 268 5.52 1.83 -14.80
C THR A 268 4.52 2.88 -14.32
N PHE A 269 3.57 2.48 -13.46
CA PHE A 269 2.51 3.35 -12.90
C PHE A 269 1.82 4.23 -13.96
N HIS A 270 1.53 3.66 -15.12
CA HIS A 270 1.02 4.38 -16.31
C HIS A 270 -0.18 5.27 -16.00
N GLY A 271 -0.05 6.56 -16.26
CA GLY A 271 -1.12 7.55 -16.10
C GLY A 271 -1.44 7.92 -14.65
N LEU A 272 -0.64 7.46 -13.67
CA LEU A 272 -0.73 7.89 -12.28
C LEU A 272 0.20 9.07 -12.04
N ARG A 273 -0.18 9.89 -11.07
CA ARG A 273 0.51 11.09 -10.60
C ARG A 273 0.80 10.95 -9.12
N GLU A 274 1.70 11.79 -8.63
CA GLU A 274 2.14 11.81 -7.24
C GLU A 274 2.29 13.26 -6.80
N GLY A 275 2.07 13.53 -5.51
CA GLY A 275 2.45 14.83 -4.94
C GLY A 275 3.98 15.01 -4.90
N GLU A 276 4.44 16.18 -4.47
CA GLU A 276 5.86 16.50 -4.39
C GLU A 276 6.56 15.74 -3.24
N PHE A 277 6.85 14.44 -3.44
CA PHE A 277 7.37 13.53 -2.40
C PHE A 277 8.72 13.97 -1.79
N TRP A 278 9.45 14.85 -2.46
CA TRP A 278 10.75 15.36 -2.03
C TRP A 278 10.64 16.55 -1.05
N GLU A 279 9.44 17.09 -0.83
CA GLU A 279 9.24 18.14 0.18
C GLU A 279 9.54 17.64 1.60
N PHE A 280 9.39 16.33 1.85
CA PHE A 280 9.74 15.68 3.11
C PHE A 280 10.98 14.74 2.97
N PRO A 281 11.70 14.47 4.08
CA PRO A 281 12.85 13.56 4.07
C PRO A 281 12.50 12.13 3.63
N PRO A 282 13.45 11.36 3.06
CA PRO A 282 13.25 9.96 2.72
C PRO A 282 12.64 9.13 3.85
N SER A 283 11.73 8.21 3.53
CA SER A 283 11.03 7.39 4.52
C SER A 283 11.82 6.17 5.01
N TYR A 284 12.96 5.86 4.38
CA TYR A 284 13.79 4.67 4.64
C TYR A 284 15.27 5.04 4.42
N LYS A 285 16.28 4.44 5.06
CA LYS A 285 16.25 3.44 6.14
C LYS A 285 16.71 4.10 7.43
N TYR A 286 15.86 4.12 8.44
CA TYR A 286 16.19 4.67 9.75
C TYR A 286 16.79 3.63 10.69
N THR A 287 17.53 4.10 11.68
CA THR A 287 17.85 3.30 12.86
C THR A 287 16.59 3.20 13.72
N ILE A 288 16.15 1.97 14.02
CA ILE A 288 14.95 1.73 14.85
C ILE A 288 15.14 2.39 16.22
N GLY A 289 14.10 3.08 16.70
CA GLY A 289 14.13 3.86 17.94
C GLY A 289 14.54 5.33 17.75
N GLU A 290 15.16 5.68 16.61
CA GLU A 290 15.62 7.04 16.32
C GLU A 290 14.65 7.81 15.42
N VAL A 291 14.53 9.12 15.65
CA VAL A 291 13.64 10.00 14.87
C VAL A 291 14.29 10.35 13.53
N ASP A 292 15.50 10.91 13.56
CA ASP A 292 16.14 11.54 12.39
C ASP A 292 17.44 10.86 11.93
N THR A 293 17.80 9.72 12.52
CA THR A 293 19.07 9.03 12.21
C THR A 293 18.88 7.96 11.15
N PHE A 294 19.47 8.17 9.97
CA PHE A 294 19.57 7.14 8.92
C PHE A 294 20.61 6.07 9.27
N SER A 295 20.29 4.81 8.95
CA SER A 295 21.16 3.66 9.18
C SER A 295 22.19 3.52 8.04
N GLN A 296 23.47 3.43 8.40
CA GLN A 296 24.60 3.19 7.48
C GLN A 296 24.50 1.92 6.61
N LYS A 297 23.58 0.99 6.92
CA LYS A 297 23.39 -0.26 6.15
C LYS A 297 22.93 -0.02 4.70
N ARG A 298 22.26 1.10 4.42
CA ARG A 298 21.68 1.46 3.11
C ARG A 298 21.60 2.96 2.98
N LEU A 299 21.74 3.46 1.75
CA LEU A 299 21.41 4.85 1.44
C LEU A 299 19.93 5.14 1.74
N PRO A 300 19.60 6.36 2.22
CA PRO A 300 18.22 6.79 2.35
C PRO A 300 17.48 6.82 1.01
N ALA A 301 16.17 6.53 1.02
CA ALA A 301 15.31 6.52 -0.16
C ALA A 301 13.82 6.73 0.18
N TRP A 302 13.07 7.32 -0.74
CA TRP A 302 11.61 7.41 -0.68
C TRP A 302 11.00 6.11 -1.20
N THR A 303 10.95 5.10 -0.34
CA THR A 303 10.41 3.77 -0.67
C THR A 303 8.88 3.74 -0.60
N ASP A 304 8.29 4.52 0.30
CA ASP A 304 6.86 4.50 0.61
C ASP A 304 6.15 5.64 -0.14
N ARG A 305 5.19 5.31 -1.00
CA ARG A 305 4.64 6.24 -2.00
C ARG A 305 3.12 6.16 -2.09
N ILE A 306 2.47 7.25 -2.50
CA ILE A 306 1.03 7.33 -2.76
C ILE A 306 0.81 8.00 -4.11
N LEU A 307 0.36 7.22 -5.08
CA LEU A 307 0.09 7.65 -6.45
C LEU A 307 -1.41 7.55 -6.76
N TYR A 308 -1.90 8.41 -7.65
CA TYR A 308 -3.33 8.51 -7.94
C TYR A 308 -3.63 8.95 -9.37
N THR A 309 -4.86 8.67 -9.83
CA THR A 309 -5.41 9.19 -11.09
C THR A 309 -6.93 9.20 -11.03
N THR A 310 -7.54 10.10 -11.78
CA THR A 310 -9.01 10.25 -11.85
C THR A 310 -9.49 10.33 -13.30
N TYR A 311 -10.76 10.03 -13.55
CA TYR A 311 -11.37 10.02 -14.88
C TYR A 311 -11.32 11.38 -15.61
N LEU A 312 -11.12 12.47 -14.87
CA LEU A 312 -10.93 13.80 -15.44
C LEU A 312 -9.52 14.03 -15.99
N ASP A 313 -8.54 13.24 -15.58
CA ASP A 313 -7.15 13.41 -15.97
C ASP A 313 -6.92 13.11 -17.46
N SER A 314 -6.01 13.87 -18.06
CA SER A 314 -5.67 13.76 -19.48
C SER A 314 -4.20 13.33 -19.66
N PRO A 315 -3.89 12.41 -20.60
CA PRO A 315 -2.51 12.07 -20.97
C PRO A 315 -1.83 13.18 -21.74
N ALA A 316 -2.57 14.14 -22.30
CA ALA A 316 -1.98 15.34 -22.89
C ALA A 316 -1.30 16.20 -21.81
N THR A 317 -1.66 16.02 -20.55
CA THR A 317 -1.11 16.71 -19.39
C THR A 317 -0.72 15.69 -18.31
N PRO A 318 0.34 14.89 -18.54
CA PRO A 318 0.70 13.77 -17.66
C PRO A 318 1.06 14.21 -16.24
N GLU A 319 1.54 15.45 -16.06
CA GLU A 319 1.91 16.01 -14.76
C GLU A 319 0.72 16.64 -14.00
N ALA A 320 -0.41 16.93 -14.66
CA ALA A 320 -1.54 17.65 -14.04
C ALA A 320 -2.68 16.70 -13.68
N SER A 321 -3.18 16.75 -12.44
CA SER A 321 -4.34 16.00 -11.97
C SER A 321 -5.47 16.92 -11.53
N TYR A 322 -6.71 16.43 -11.61
CA TYR A 322 -7.85 17.01 -10.91
C TYR A 322 -7.94 16.58 -9.44
N ILE A 323 -7.15 15.58 -9.01
CA ILE A 323 -6.94 15.29 -7.60
C ILE A 323 -5.89 16.28 -7.06
N ILE A 324 -6.25 17.01 -6.01
CA ILE A 324 -5.38 18.03 -5.40
C ILE A 324 -4.84 17.48 -4.06
N PRO A 325 -3.52 17.25 -3.93
CA PRO A 325 -2.91 16.98 -2.64
C PRO A 325 -2.99 18.22 -1.75
N MET A 326 -3.75 18.14 -0.67
CA MET A 326 -3.78 19.17 0.37
C MET A 326 -2.66 18.97 1.39
N LEU A 327 -2.20 17.72 1.54
CA LEU A 327 -1.05 17.33 2.34
C LEU A 327 -0.41 16.10 1.69
N TYR A 328 0.92 16.04 1.65
CA TYR A 328 1.67 14.83 1.36
C TYR A 328 2.98 14.85 2.16
N THR A 329 3.09 13.98 3.17
CA THR A 329 4.18 14.06 4.14
C THR A 329 4.52 12.71 4.77
N THR A 330 5.60 12.69 5.56
CA THR A 330 6.02 11.58 6.40
C THR A 330 5.74 11.89 7.87
N VAL A 331 5.80 10.88 8.74
CA VAL A 331 5.61 11.01 10.19
C VAL A 331 6.91 10.63 10.91
N PRO A 332 7.86 11.57 11.10
CA PRO A 332 9.19 11.27 11.65
C PRO A 332 9.17 10.73 13.07
N SER A 333 8.18 11.15 13.87
CA SER A 333 8.04 10.76 15.29
C SER A 333 7.86 9.25 15.47
N TYR A 334 7.43 8.54 14.43
CA TYR A 334 7.21 7.09 14.49
C TYR A 334 8.53 6.32 14.32
N THR A 335 8.94 5.56 15.34
CA THR A 335 10.30 4.96 15.39
C THR A 335 10.34 3.44 15.55
N THR A 336 9.19 2.77 15.54
CA THR A 336 9.12 1.31 15.74
C THR A 336 9.57 0.48 14.53
N SER A 337 9.71 1.11 13.36
CA SER A 337 10.23 0.49 12.14
C SER A 337 11.43 1.29 11.65
N ASP A 338 12.19 0.70 10.74
CA ASP A 338 13.20 1.39 9.95
C ASP A 338 12.60 2.19 8.78
N HIS A 339 11.28 2.11 8.60
CA HIS A 339 10.49 3.00 7.76
C HIS A 339 9.74 4.05 8.60
N LYS A 340 9.48 5.21 8.00
CA LYS A 340 8.57 6.23 8.50
C LYS A 340 7.24 6.15 7.74
N PRO A 341 6.08 6.23 8.43
CA PRO A 341 4.79 6.25 7.75
C PRO A 341 4.64 7.45 6.82
N VAL A 342 4.00 7.26 5.66
CA VAL A 342 3.70 8.30 4.67
C VAL A 342 2.19 8.51 4.59
N VAL A 343 1.76 9.77 4.52
CA VAL A 343 0.35 10.18 4.56
C VAL A 343 0.08 11.22 3.48
N ALA A 344 -1.06 11.08 2.79
CA ALA A 344 -1.60 12.08 1.89
C ALA A 344 -3.05 12.42 2.26
N LEU A 345 -3.40 13.70 2.23
CA LEU A 345 -4.78 14.17 2.29
C LEU A 345 -5.14 14.74 0.92
N LEU A 346 -6.07 14.10 0.23
CA LEU A 346 -6.39 14.38 -1.17
C LEU A 346 -7.80 14.95 -1.27
N ARG A 347 -7.95 16.03 -2.03
CA ARG A 347 -9.24 16.47 -2.54
C ARG A 347 -9.50 15.80 -3.87
N VAL A 348 -10.50 14.93 -3.90
CA VAL A 348 -10.86 14.11 -5.05
C VAL A 348 -12.10 14.72 -5.71
N PRO A 349 -12.09 14.96 -7.04
CA PRO A 349 -13.27 15.48 -7.72
C PRO A 349 -14.40 14.45 -7.65
N SER A 350 -15.63 14.92 -7.49
CA SER A 350 -16.81 14.06 -7.58
C SER A 350 -17.62 14.42 -8.81
N ALA A 351 -18.08 13.39 -9.52
CA ALA A 351 -18.94 13.57 -10.68
C ALA A 351 -20.26 14.26 -10.30
N ALA A 352 -20.76 15.08 -11.21
CA ALA A 352 -22.14 15.55 -11.14
C ALA A 352 -23.09 14.33 -11.23
N ALA A 353 -24.28 14.49 -10.68
CA ALA A 353 -25.32 13.47 -10.71
C ALA A 353 -25.56 12.94 -12.13
N SER A 354 -25.07 11.72 -12.39
CA SER A 354 -25.16 11.03 -13.67
C SER A 354 -25.66 9.60 -13.44
N SER A 355 -26.41 9.08 -14.41
CA SER A 355 -26.80 7.67 -14.46
C SER A 355 -25.66 6.77 -14.93
N LEU A 356 -24.61 7.32 -15.52
CA LEU A 356 -23.45 6.57 -16.01
C LEU A 356 -22.25 6.71 -15.07
N THR A 357 -21.56 5.60 -14.87
CA THR A 357 -20.28 5.56 -14.13
C THR A 357 -19.17 6.16 -15.00
N PRO A 358 -18.51 7.24 -14.58
CA PRO A 358 -17.36 7.77 -15.30
C PRO A 358 -16.16 6.84 -15.14
N MET A 359 -15.41 6.61 -16.21
CA MET A 359 -14.26 5.69 -16.23
C MET A 359 -12.99 6.41 -16.68
N LEU A 360 -11.82 5.92 -16.25
CA LEU A 360 -10.53 6.45 -16.71
C LEU A 360 -10.46 6.50 -18.25
N ARG A 361 -10.18 7.67 -18.82
CA ARG A 361 -10.24 7.93 -20.27
C ARG A 361 -9.34 7.01 -21.12
N HIS A 362 -8.26 6.49 -20.55
CA HIS A 362 -7.22 5.74 -21.28
C HIS A 362 -7.13 4.29 -20.89
N TYR A 363 -8.11 3.84 -20.12
CA TYR A 363 -8.21 2.48 -19.65
C TYR A 363 -8.01 1.42 -20.77
N GLY A 364 -8.56 1.66 -21.96
CA GLY A 364 -8.41 0.75 -23.12
C GLY A 364 -7.03 0.77 -23.80
N ASN A 365 -6.20 1.80 -23.57
CA ASN A 365 -4.91 1.99 -24.24
C ASN A 365 -3.71 1.64 -23.34
N LEU A 366 -3.96 1.02 -22.18
CA LEU A 366 -2.90 0.64 -21.26
C LEU A 366 -2.04 -0.50 -21.83
N PRO A 367 -0.72 -0.48 -21.59
CA PRO A 367 0.21 -1.45 -22.20
C PRO A 367 0.03 -2.87 -21.66
N PHE A 368 -0.62 -3.01 -20.50
CA PHE A 368 -0.81 -4.30 -19.84
C PHE A 368 -2.28 -4.65 -19.74
N GLN A 369 -2.65 -5.79 -20.33
CA GLN A 369 -4.01 -6.29 -20.34
C GLN A 369 -4.17 -7.43 -19.31
N PRO A 370 -5.33 -7.53 -18.64
CA PRO A 370 -5.62 -8.62 -17.69
C PRO A 370 -5.32 -10.01 -18.25
N ALA A 371 -4.65 -10.85 -17.47
CA ALA A 371 -4.21 -12.19 -17.88
C ALA A 371 -4.78 -13.28 -16.97
N TYR A 372 -6.08 -13.58 -17.10
CA TYR A 372 -6.82 -14.41 -16.13
C TYR A 372 -6.24 -15.81 -15.88
N TYR A 373 -6.12 -16.66 -16.91
CA TYR A 373 -5.78 -18.07 -16.71
C TYR A 373 -4.34 -18.34 -16.21
N PRO A 374 -3.27 -17.73 -16.78
CA PRO A 374 -1.91 -17.94 -16.27
C PRO A 374 -1.70 -17.31 -14.88
N ALA A 375 -2.40 -16.21 -14.59
CA ALA A 375 -2.34 -15.55 -13.29
C ALA A 375 -2.98 -16.38 -12.18
N LEU A 376 -4.14 -16.98 -12.46
CA LEU A 376 -4.90 -17.77 -11.49
C LEU A 376 -4.08 -18.96 -10.98
N ILE A 377 -3.42 -19.70 -11.89
CA ILE A 377 -2.57 -20.84 -11.53
C ILE A 377 -1.42 -20.39 -10.63
N LYS A 378 -0.65 -19.38 -11.07
CA LYS A 378 0.49 -18.84 -10.31
C LYS A 378 0.08 -18.36 -8.92
N LYS A 379 -1.07 -17.69 -8.84
CA LYS A 379 -1.65 -17.17 -7.60
C LYS A 379 -1.94 -18.28 -6.58
N TYR A 380 -2.59 -19.36 -7.00
CA TYR A 380 -2.90 -20.47 -6.08
C TYR A 380 -1.68 -21.34 -5.76
N VAL A 381 -0.76 -21.53 -6.72
CA VAL A 381 0.52 -22.21 -6.48
C VAL A 381 1.36 -21.43 -5.45
N GLY A 382 1.52 -20.12 -5.62
CA GLY A 382 2.26 -19.28 -4.68
C GLY A 382 1.66 -19.27 -3.29
N LYS A 383 0.32 -19.28 -3.18
CA LYS A 383 -0.40 -19.41 -1.91
C LYS A 383 -0.15 -20.76 -1.24
N LEU A 384 -0.21 -21.85 -1.99
CA LEU A 384 0.05 -23.20 -1.46
C LEU A 384 1.50 -23.33 -0.97
N LEU A 385 2.47 -22.90 -1.78
CA LEU A 385 3.89 -22.91 -1.41
C LEU A 385 4.15 -22.05 -0.17
N GLY A 386 3.57 -20.85 -0.13
CA GLY A 386 3.65 -19.98 1.04
C GLY A 386 3.08 -20.64 2.29
N TRP A 387 1.90 -21.26 2.18
CA TRP A 387 1.25 -21.96 3.29
C TRP A 387 2.08 -23.13 3.83
N VAL A 388 2.64 -23.97 2.95
CA VAL A 388 3.53 -25.07 3.34
C VAL A 388 4.78 -24.55 4.05
N LEU A 389 5.42 -23.53 3.47
CA LEU A 389 6.60 -22.90 4.07
C LEU A 389 6.29 -22.27 5.43
N GLY A 390 5.14 -21.62 5.56
CA GLY A 390 4.67 -21.02 6.80
C GLY A 390 4.50 -22.04 7.92
N TRP A 391 3.86 -23.17 7.65
CA TRP A 391 3.68 -24.23 8.65
C TRP A 391 4.99 -24.92 9.02
N PHE A 392 5.86 -25.15 8.04
CA PHE A 392 7.21 -25.66 8.31
C PHE A 392 7.98 -24.71 9.23
N TRP A 393 7.94 -23.40 8.96
CA TRP A 393 8.54 -22.41 9.84
C TRP A 393 7.90 -22.42 11.23
N CYS A 394 6.57 -22.46 11.34
CA CYS A 394 5.89 -22.53 12.65
C CYS A 394 6.35 -23.76 13.46
N ALA A 395 6.53 -24.91 12.81
CA ALA A 395 7.05 -26.11 13.47
C ALA A 395 8.48 -25.88 13.99
N LEU A 396 9.37 -25.29 13.18
CA LEU A 396 10.71 -24.91 13.65
C LEU A 396 10.65 -23.93 14.82
N TRP A 397 9.80 -22.90 14.74
CA TRP A 397 9.65 -21.92 15.80
C TRP A 397 9.20 -22.57 17.12
N PHE A 398 8.24 -23.50 17.06
CA PHE A 398 7.75 -24.26 18.22
C PHE A 398 8.81 -25.20 18.80
N ILE A 399 9.47 -26.01 17.96
CA ILE A 399 10.56 -26.91 18.37
C ILE A 399 11.74 -26.12 18.95
N GLY A 400 11.93 -24.90 18.50
CA GLY A 400 12.95 -23.96 18.97
C GLY A 400 12.53 -23.10 20.16
N ALA A 401 11.41 -23.40 20.83
CA ALA A 401 10.89 -22.65 21.98
C ALA A 401 10.80 -21.13 21.74
N GLY A 402 10.37 -20.73 20.55
CA GLY A 402 10.26 -19.32 20.16
C GLY A 402 11.36 -18.81 19.22
N HIS A 403 12.34 -19.66 18.87
CA HIS A 403 13.45 -19.28 18.00
C HIS A 403 13.67 -20.29 16.86
N ALA A 404 13.31 -19.93 15.63
CA ALA A 404 13.35 -20.84 14.49
C ALA A 404 14.75 -21.42 14.19
N GLY A 405 15.82 -20.66 14.46
CA GLY A 405 17.19 -21.15 14.30
C GLY A 405 17.55 -22.26 15.29
N VAL A 406 17.07 -22.16 16.54
CA VAL A 406 17.22 -23.23 17.55
C VAL A 406 16.39 -24.44 17.13
N GLY A 407 15.19 -24.19 16.61
CA GLY A 407 14.31 -25.21 16.06
C GLY A 407 14.94 -26.02 14.93
N LEU A 408 15.65 -25.35 14.01
CA LEU A 408 16.36 -26.03 12.93
C LEU A 408 17.50 -26.91 13.48
N GLY A 409 18.26 -26.41 14.45
CA GLY A 409 19.28 -27.20 15.14
C GLY A 409 18.67 -28.45 15.81
N ASN A 410 17.60 -28.27 16.59
CA ASN A 410 16.86 -29.35 17.23
C ASN A 410 16.29 -30.36 16.23
N PHE A 411 15.77 -29.89 15.09
CA PHE A 411 15.26 -30.75 14.02
C PHE A 411 16.37 -31.61 13.41
N ILE A 412 17.54 -31.02 13.11
CA ILE A 412 18.68 -31.74 12.54
C ILE A 412 19.21 -32.78 13.54
N VAL A 413 19.37 -32.41 14.81
CA VAL A 413 19.81 -33.32 15.88
C VAL A 413 18.81 -34.48 16.04
N GLY A 414 17.51 -34.18 16.08
CA GLY A 414 16.45 -35.18 16.19
C GLY A 414 16.41 -36.12 14.98
N ALA A 415 16.54 -35.60 13.77
CA ALA A 415 16.59 -36.39 12.54
C ALA A 415 17.84 -37.29 12.50
N GLY A 416 19.00 -36.77 12.92
CA GLY A 416 20.23 -37.54 13.05
C GLY A 416 20.10 -38.67 14.07
N ALA A 417 19.52 -38.39 15.25
CA ALA A 417 19.26 -39.40 16.27
C ALA A 417 18.27 -40.47 15.79
N ALA A 418 17.21 -40.09 15.08
CA ALA A 418 16.23 -41.01 14.51
C ALA A 418 16.83 -41.88 13.40
N ALA A 419 17.67 -41.31 12.53
CA ALA A 419 18.40 -42.05 11.51
C ALA A 419 19.37 -43.06 12.13
N TRP A 420 20.15 -42.63 13.14
CA TRP A 420 21.03 -43.51 13.90
C TRP A 420 20.25 -44.64 14.60
N TRP A 421 19.12 -44.33 15.23
CA TRP A 421 18.26 -45.32 15.87
C TRP A 421 17.70 -46.32 14.86
N LYS A 422 17.23 -45.87 13.69
CA LYS A 422 16.77 -46.76 12.61
C LYS A 422 17.86 -47.68 12.11
N VAL A 423 19.07 -47.16 11.85
CA VAL A 423 20.21 -47.98 11.44
C VAL A 423 20.55 -49.01 12.51
N ARG A 424 20.55 -48.62 13.79
CA ARG A 424 20.91 -49.49 14.91
C ARG A 424 19.91 -50.63 15.16
N TRP A 425 18.62 -50.41 14.91
CA TRP A 425 17.56 -51.36 15.28
C TRP A 425 16.86 -52.05 14.11
N PHE A 426 16.93 -51.47 12.91
CA PHE A 426 16.29 -52.01 11.70
C PHE A 426 17.29 -52.20 10.54
N GLY A 427 18.57 -51.84 10.74
CA GLY A 427 19.64 -52.07 9.77
C GLY A 427 20.19 -53.51 9.84
N THR A 428 19.36 -54.50 9.56
CA THR A 428 19.80 -55.84 9.16
C THR A 428 18.83 -56.43 8.14
N ASN A 429 19.14 -56.22 6.86
CA ASN A 429 19.57 -57.27 5.93
C ASN A 429 20.32 -56.64 4.76
#